data_AF-A0AAU6L9U0-F1
#
_entry.id   AF-A0AAU6L9U0-F1
#
_cell.length_a   1.000
_cell.length_b   1.000
_cell.length_c   1.000
_cell.angle_alpha   90.00
_cell.angle_beta   90.00
_cell.angle_gamma   90.00
#
_symmetry.space_group_name_H-M   'P 1'
#
loop_
_entity.id
_entity.type
_entity.pdbx_description
1 polymer ?
#
loop_
_entity_poly.entity_id
_entity_poly.type
_entity_poly.pdbx_seq_one_letter_code
_entity_poly.pdbx_strand_id
1 'polypeptide(L)'
;MAGNSSEIRVAGSGRIFVAAAGTALPTAFTGKPDTDWGANWKDLGFSTADGVTFSKKDKLEPIDSWQAVSPVHFTYSDRDLSLKFSLLQFNELTLPFFMGGGAVADEATPSNGIYRYDIADSPKSDARALGLEFTDTKASDGSVVTYRFYIPRGQVTASDDIKLARKAASTLGITFTALAAGDDKPLASFVMKDGAYAAG
;
A
#
# COMPACT_ATOMS: atom_id res chain seq x y z
N MET A 1 31.89 4.05 3.84
CA MET A 1 32.35 4.53 2.51
C MET A 1 31.12 4.78 1.65
N ALA A 2 31.04 5.91 0.95
CA ALA A 2 29.79 6.44 0.37
C ALA A 2 29.37 5.86 -1.00
N GLY A 3 29.96 4.74 -1.42
CA GLY A 3 29.59 4.05 -2.66
C GLY A 3 29.58 2.54 -2.44
N ASN A 4 28.42 1.99 -2.14
CA ASN A 4 28.24 0.56 -1.93
C ASN A 4 27.12 0.05 -2.84
N SER A 5 27.47 -0.65 -3.91
CA SER A 5 26.50 -1.20 -4.86
C SER A 5 25.56 -2.23 -4.22
N SER A 6 25.95 -2.82 -3.09
CA SER A 6 25.09 -3.73 -2.31
C SER A 6 23.98 -3.01 -1.53
N GLU A 7 23.91 -1.67 -1.59
CA GLU A 7 22.82 -0.83 -1.05
C GLU A 7 21.79 -0.42 -2.13
N ILE A 8 22.06 -0.71 -3.41
CA ILE A 8 21.07 -0.54 -4.48
C ILE A 8 19.99 -1.61 -4.31
N ARG A 9 18.71 -1.20 -4.30
CA ARG A 9 17.58 -2.12 -4.09
C ARG A 9 16.80 -2.34 -5.38
N VAL A 10 16.53 -3.60 -5.67
CA VAL A 10 15.63 -4.02 -6.76
C VAL A 10 14.51 -4.86 -6.17
N ALA A 11 13.26 -4.41 -6.31
CA ALA A 11 12.12 -5.19 -5.86
C ALA A 11 11.94 -6.41 -6.78
N GLY A 12 12.42 -7.58 -6.35
CA GLY A 12 12.35 -8.81 -7.15
C GLY A 12 10.96 -9.44 -7.11
N SER A 13 10.46 -9.73 -5.91
CA SER A 13 9.09 -10.21 -5.68
C SER A 13 8.44 -9.37 -4.60
N GLY A 14 7.20 -8.96 -4.82
CA GLY A 14 6.43 -8.15 -3.89
C GLY A 14 5.02 -8.70 -3.69
N ARG A 15 4.47 -8.47 -2.49
CA ARG A 15 3.10 -8.84 -2.11
C ARG A 15 2.44 -7.70 -1.37
N ILE A 16 1.14 -7.54 -1.56
CA ILE A 16 0.35 -6.48 -0.94
C ILE A 16 -0.69 -7.12 -0.04
N PHE A 17 -0.71 -6.69 1.22
CA PHE A 17 -1.60 -7.19 2.25
C PHE A 17 -2.52 -6.08 2.74
N VAL A 18 -3.76 -6.44 3.07
CA VAL A 18 -4.75 -5.53 3.67
C VAL A 18 -5.27 -6.12 4.98
N ALA A 19 -5.57 -5.24 5.94
CA ALA A 19 -6.20 -5.61 7.20
C ALA A 19 -7.14 -4.49 7.69
N ALA A 20 -7.83 -4.74 8.80
CA ALA A 20 -8.59 -3.68 9.49
C ALA A 20 -7.63 -2.54 9.92
N ALA A 21 -8.11 -1.30 9.89
CA ALA A 21 -7.32 -0.15 10.34
C ALA A 21 -6.78 -0.36 11.77
N GLY A 22 -5.52 -0.01 11.99
CA GLY A 22 -4.83 -0.16 13.28
C GLY A 22 -4.32 -1.57 13.57
N THR A 23 -4.52 -2.55 12.69
CA THR A 23 -3.92 -3.89 12.85
C THR A 23 -2.41 -3.77 12.91
N ALA A 24 -1.79 -4.32 13.96
CA ALA A 24 -0.36 -4.22 14.18
C ALA A 24 0.44 -4.89 13.06
N LEU A 25 1.58 -4.29 12.71
CA LEU A 25 2.52 -4.87 11.76
C LEU A 25 3.15 -6.14 12.38
N PRO A 26 3.29 -7.23 11.64
CA PRO A 26 3.96 -8.42 12.13
C PRO A 26 5.46 -8.18 12.36
N THR A 27 5.96 -8.76 13.45
CA THR A 27 7.38 -8.68 13.86
C THR A 27 8.22 -9.83 13.34
N ALA A 28 7.59 -10.91 12.84
CA ALA A 28 8.28 -12.09 12.33
C ALA A 28 8.85 -11.84 10.91
N PHE A 29 10.08 -12.25 10.66
CA PHE A 29 10.75 -12.20 9.36
C PHE A 29 11.41 -13.55 9.07
N THR A 30 10.61 -14.60 8.91
CA THR A 30 11.09 -15.95 8.65
C THR A 30 11.34 -16.22 7.17
N GLY A 31 11.00 -15.25 6.30
CA GLY A 31 11.10 -15.42 4.84
C GLY A 31 9.91 -16.19 4.25
N LYS A 32 8.84 -16.36 5.05
CA LYS A 32 7.58 -16.98 4.65
C LYS A 32 6.46 -15.97 4.89
N PRO A 33 6.13 -15.13 3.89
CA PRO A 33 5.17 -14.04 4.05
C PRO A 33 3.82 -14.53 4.58
N ASP A 34 3.33 -15.67 4.07
CA ASP A 34 2.03 -16.24 4.45
C ASP A 34 1.92 -16.57 5.95
N THR A 35 3.03 -17.00 6.57
CA THR A 35 3.07 -17.27 8.02
C THR A 35 3.46 -16.05 8.83
N ASP A 36 4.30 -15.18 8.27
CA ASP A 36 4.80 -14.00 8.96
C ASP A 36 3.69 -12.95 9.16
N TRP A 37 2.80 -12.78 8.18
CA TRP A 37 1.73 -11.78 8.26
C TRP A 37 0.53 -12.21 9.11
N GLY A 38 0.29 -13.52 9.24
CA GLY A 38 -0.78 -14.07 10.09
C GLY A 38 -2.20 -13.82 9.54
N ALA A 39 -3.19 -14.43 10.19
CA ALA A 39 -4.55 -14.54 9.64
C ALA A 39 -5.34 -13.21 9.54
N ASN A 40 -4.93 -12.19 10.29
CA ASN A 40 -5.56 -10.86 10.31
C ASN A 40 -5.24 -10.03 9.07
N TRP A 41 -4.19 -10.42 8.33
CA TRP A 41 -3.77 -9.81 7.09
C TRP A 41 -4.20 -10.69 5.92
N LYS A 42 -4.78 -10.07 4.89
CA LYS A 42 -5.23 -10.75 3.68
C LYS A 42 -4.36 -10.32 2.52
N ASP A 43 -3.80 -11.30 1.81
CA ASP A 43 -3.03 -11.06 0.59
C ASP A 43 -3.98 -10.67 -0.56
N LEU A 44 -3.69 -9.56 -1.23
CA LEU A 44 -4.44 -9.09 -2.41
C LEU A 44 -4.03 -9.82 -3.70
N GLY A 45 -3.01 -10.68 -3.62
CA GLY A 45 -2.59 -11.57 -4.69
C GLY A 45 -1.75 -10.88 -5.76
N PHE A 46 -1.94 -11.26 -7.02
CA PHE A 46 -1.08 -10.79 -8.12
C PHE A 46 -1.32 -9.31 -8.45
N SER A 47 -0.25 -8.52 -8.35
CA SER A 47 -0.15 -7.17 -8.91
C SER A 47 0.49 -7.19 -10.30
N THR A 48 0.41 -6.08 -11.04
CA THR A 48 1.10 -5.93 -12.33
C THR A 48 2.63 -5.90 -12.15
N ALA A 49 3.35 -6.15 -13.26
CA ALA A 49 4.81 -6.12 -13.28
C ALA A 49 5.40 -4.71 -13.12
N ASP A 50 4.58 -3.67 -13.20
CA ASP A 50 4.99 -2.27 -12.96
C ASP A 50 5.33 -2.00 -11.48
N GLY A 51 4.95 -2.93 -10.60
CA GLY A 51 5.23 -2.86 -9.18
C GLY A 51 4.35 -1.84 -8.46
N VAL A 52 4.95 -1.17 -7.48
CA VAL A 52 4.24 -0.28 -6.56
C VAL A 52 4.95 1.06 -6.48
N THR A 53 4.18 2.14 -6.62
CA THR A 53 4.69 3.50 -6.50
C THR A 53 4.36 4.08 -5.14
N PHE A 54 5.39 4.43 -4.37
CA PHE A 54 5.24 5.21 -3.14
C PHE A 54 5.41 6.70 -3.44
N SER A 55 4.44 7.51 -3.03
CA SER A 55 4.45 8.97 -3.20
C SER A 55 4.39 9.65 -1.84
N LYS A 56 5.32 10.57 -1.60
CA LYS A 56 5.29 11.52 -0.48
C LYS A 56 5.24 12.94 -1.02
N LYS A 57 4.17 13.67 -0.70
CA LYS A 57 3.99 15.07 -1.09
C LYS A 57 3.77 15.91 0.16
N ASP A 58 4.60 16.93 0.34
CA ASP A 58 4.44 17.95 1.37
C ASP A 58 4.01 19.25 0.69
N LYS A 59 2.92 19.85 1.15
CA LYS A 59 2.47 21.16 0.68
C LYS A 59 2.98 22.23 1.65
N LEU A 60 3.74 23.18 1.12
CA LEU A 60 4.22 24.35 1.86
C LEU A 60 3.38 25.56 1.48
N GLU A 61 2.84 26.25 2.48
CA GLU A 61 2.15 27.52 2.32
C GLU A 61 3.10 28.67 2.67
N PRO A 62 3.40 29.57 1.70
CA PRO A 62 4.21 30.75 1.96
C PRO A 62 3.43 31.74 2.82
N ILE A 63 4.11 32.31 3.81
CA ILE A 63 3.67 33.50 4.52
C ILE A 63 4.39 34.67 3.88
N ASP A 64 3.62 35.48 3.16
CA ASP A 64 4.12 36.72 2.56
C ASP A 64 4.01 37.87 3.57
N SER A 65 4.96 38.79 3.51
CA SER A 65 4.91 40.04 4.29
C SER A 65 4.75 41.21 3.35
N TRP A 66 4.08 42.27 3.80
CA TRP A 66 3.94 43.46 2.97
C TRP A 66 5.29 44.17 2.72
N GLN A 67 6.27 43.95 3.60
CA GLN A 67 7.60 44.54 3.53
C GLN A 67 8.56 43.77 2.62
N ALA A 68 8.17 42.59 2.11
CA ALA A 68 9.03 41.76 1.28
C ALA A 68 8.28 41.22 0.06
N VAL A 69 8.96 41.23 -1.09
CA VAL A 69 8.42 40.71 -2.37
C VAL A 69 8.49 39.18 -2.43
N SER A 70 9.17 38.54 -1.48
CA SER A 70 9.30 37.08 -1.38
C SER A 70 8.77 36.59 -0.03
N PRO A 71 8.35 35.32 0.07
CA PRO A 71 7.83 34.74 1.30
C PRO A 71 8.83 34.88 2.44
N VAL A 72 8.36 35.36 3.59
CA VAL A 72 9.19 35.50 4.80
C VAL A 72 9.26 34.20 5.59
N HIS A 73 8.32 33.29 5.37
CA HIS A 73 8.29 31.99 6.03
C HIS A 73 7.50 30.96 5.21
N PHE A 74 7.76 29.68 5.41
CA PHE A 74 6.94 28.60 4.86
C PHE A 74 6.37 27.76 6.01
N THR A 75 5.09 27.42 5.92
CA THR A 75 4.42 26.52 6.87
C THR A 75 3.97 25.25 6.15
N TYR A 76 4.07 24.10 6.82
CA TYR A 76 3.51 22.86 6.27
C TYR A 76 2.00 22.88 6.42
N SER A 77 1.31 22.83 5.29
CA SER A 77 -0.17 22.84 5.22
C SER A 77 -0.70 21.42 5.19
N ASP A 78 -0.14 20.57 4.32
CA ASP A 78 -0.57 19.17 4.16
C ASP A 78 0.61 18.23 3.96
N ARG A 79 0.43 16.98 4.41
CA ARG A 79 1.30 15.84 4.08
C ARG A 79 0.47 14.70 3.54
N ASP A 80 0.67 14.37 2.28
CA ASP A 80 0.04 13.24 1.61
C ASP A 80 1.08 12.12 1.43
N LEU A 81 0.76 10.94 1.97
CA LEU A 81 1.46 9.70 1.69
C LEU A 81 0.50 8.76 0.98
N SER A 82 0.86 8.36 -0.24
CA SER A 82 0.04 7.46 -1.05
C SER A 82 0.85 6.32 -1.66
N LEU A 83 0.18 5.19 -1.82
CA LEU A 83 0.67 4.00 -2.50
C LEU A 83 -0.21 3.73 -3.71
N LYS A 84 0.39 3.70 -4.91
CA LYS A 84 -0.30 3.36 -6.16
C LYS A 84 0.16 2.01 -6.67
N PHE A 85 -0.79 1.13 -6.99
CA PHE A 85 -0.55 -0.20 -7.53
C PHE A 85 -1.74 -0.69 -8.34
N SER A 86 -1.53 -1.72 -9.16
CA SER A 86 -2.57 -2.34 -9.97
C SER A 86 -2.66 -3.82 -9.68
N LEU A 87 -3.87 -4.32 -9.40
CA LEU A 87 -4.12 -5.75 -9.18
C LEU A 87 -4.62 -6.41 -10.47
N LEU A 88 -4.22 -7.67 -10.68
CA LEU A 88 -4.68 -8.50 -11.81
C LEU A 88 -5.80 -9.47 -11.41
N GLN A 89 -5.92 -9.78 -10.12
CA GLN A 89 -6.91 -10.73 -9.63
C GLN A 89 -8.25 -10.06 -9.33
N PHE A 90 -9.32 -10.73 -9.74
CA PHE A 90 -10.69 -10.43 -9.35
C PHE A 90 -11.16 -11.52 -8.40
N ASN A 91 -11.29 -11.20 -7.12
CA ASN A 91 -11.74 -12.12 -6.08
C ASN A 91 -12.59 -11.38 -5.03
N GLU A 92 -13.04 -12.11 -4.02
CA GLU A 92 -13.90 -11.62 -2.94
C GLU A 92 -13.26 -10.52 -2.06
N LEU A 93 -11.95 -10.32 -2.17
CA LEU A 93 -11.20 -9.28 -1.46
C LEU A 93 -10.86 -8.09 -2.37
N THR A 94 -10.33 -8.35 -3.57
CA THR A 94 -9.81 -7.32 -4.46
C THR A 94 -10.92 -6.46 -5.07
N LEU A 95 -12.07 -7.07 -5.41
CA LEU A 95 -13.18 -6.33 -5.98
C LEU A 95 -13.81 -5.37 -4.96
N PRO A 96 -14.22 -5.79 -3.74
CA PRO A 96 -14.71 -4.84 -2.74
C PRO A 96 -13.66 -3.80 -2.36
N PHE A 97 -12.39 -4.17 -2.25
CA PHE A 97 -11.32 -3.23 -1.91
C PHE A 97 -11.15 -2.13 -2.98
N PHE A 98 -11.14 -2.49 -4.26
CA PHE A 98 -11.10 -1.53 -5.38
C PHE A 98 -12.33 -0.62 -5.42
N MET A 99 -13.50 -1.15 -5.07
CA MET A 99 -14.78 -0.44 -5.07
C MET A 99 -15.04 0.37 -3.78
N GLY A 100 -14.07 0.42 -2.85
CA GLY A 100 -14.17 1.25 -1.64
C GLY A 100 -14.95 0.62 -0.48
N GLY A 101 -15.07 -0.71 -0.43
CA GLY A 101 -15.61 -1.46 0.70
C GLY A 101 -16.72 -2.44 0.33
N GLY A 102 -17.47 -2.89 1.33
CA GLY A 102 -18.51 -3.91 1.16
C GLY A 102 -17.96 -5.33 1.12
N ALA A 103 -18.78 -6.28 0.70
CA ALA A 103 -18.42 -7.69 0.58
C ALA A 103 -19.18 -8.34 -0.58
N VAL A 104 -18.54 -9.28 -1.26
CA VAL A 104 -19.23 -10.18 -2.19
C VAL A 104 -20.10 -11.14 -1.36
N ALA A 105 -21.38 -11.27 -1.72
CA ALA A 105 -22.32 -12.17 -1.08
C ALA A 105 -22.92 -13.15 -2.09
N ASP A 106 -23.41 -14.29 -1.60
CA ASP A 106 -24.21 -15.19 -2.43
C ASP A 106 -25.46 -14.46 -2.92
N GLU A 107 -25.75 -14.57 -4.21
CA GLU A 107 -27.09 -14.22 -4.67
C GLU A 107 -28.09 -15.20 -4.02
N ALA A 108 -29.32 -14.75 -3.73
CA ALA A 108 -30.27 -15.31 -2.75
C ALA A 108 -30.67 -16.82 -2.83
N THR A 109 -29.92 -17.65 -3.57
CA THR A 109 -29.86 -19.10 -3.44
C THR A 109 -28.39 -19.54 -3.27
N PRO A 110 -27.93 -19.92 -2.06
CA PRO A 110 -26.51 -20.22 -1.74
C PRO A 110 -25.88 -21.45 -2.43
N SER A 111 -26.41 -21.90 -3.57
CA SER A 111 -26.11 -23.22 -4.15
C SER A 111 -25.73 -23.19 -5.64
N ASN A 112 -25.76 -22.03 -6.31
CA ASN A 112 -25.65 -22.00 -7.77
C ASN A 112 -24.27 -21.55 -8.27
N GLY A 113 -23.34 -21.20 -7.37
CA GLY A 113 -22.03 -20.63 -7.73
C GLY A 113 -22.13 -19.22 -8.33
N ILE A 114 -23.22 -18.50 -8.05
CA ILE A 114 -23.47 -17.13 -8.52
C ILE A 114 -23.30 -16.18 -7.34
N TYR A 115 -22.42 -15.20 -7.51
CA TYR A 115 -22.07 -14.23 -6.49
C TYR A 115 -22.42 -12.82 -6.94
N ARG A 116 -22.83 -11.98 -6.00
CA ARG A 116 -23.24 -10.59 -6.24
C ARG A 116 -22.46 -9.65 -5.34
N TYR A 117 -22.03 -8.53 -5.91
CA TYR A 117 -21.48 -7.40 -5.19
C TYR A 117 -22.30 -6.17 -5.54
N ASP A 118 -22.96 -5.60 -4.53
CA ASP A 118 -23.72 -4.37 -4.68
C ASP A 118 -22.87 -3.19 -4.20
N ILE A 119 -22.70 -2.21 -5.10
CA ILE A 119 -22.08 -0.94 -4.75
C ILE A 119 -23.09 -0.14 -3.93
N ALA A 120 -22.70 0.29 -2.74
CA ALA A 120 -23.56 1.11 -1.89
C ALA A 120 -23.83 2.47 -2.57
N ASP A 121 -25.06 2.96 -2.43
CA ASP A 121 -25.48 4.26 -2.97
C ASP A 121 -24.70 5.43 -2.34
N SER A 122 -24.32 5.26 -1.07
CA SER A 122 -23.65 6.24 -0.25
C SER A 122 -22.21 5.81 -0.03
N PRO A 123 -21.22 6.65 -0.35
CA PRO A 123 -19.81 6.37 -0.05
C PRO A 123 -19.64 6.14 1.45
N LYS A 124 -19.10 4.98 1.83
CA LYS A 124 -18.70 4.70 3.21
C LYS A 124 -17.19 4.83 3.30
N SER A 125 -16.70 5.47 4.37
CA SER A 125 -15.26 5.48 4.64
C SER A 125 -14.83 4.06 5.01
N ASP A 126 -14.02 3.45 4.14
CA ASP A 126 -13.42 2.13 4.41
C ASP A 126 -11.95 2.28 4.79
N ALA A 127 -11.71 2.63 6.06
CA ALA A 127 -10.37 2.76 6.59
C ALA A 127 -9.74 1.37 6.81
N ARG A 128 -8.58 1.13 6.20
CA ARG A 128 -7.83 -0.12 6.26
C ARG A 128 -6.37 0.12 6.68
N ALA A 129 -5.71 -0.94 7.11
CA ALA A 129 -4.26 -0.99 7.19
C ALA A 129 -3.72 -1.64 5.92
N LEU A 130 -2.62 -1.12 5.39
CA LEU A 130 -1.97 -1.62 4.17
C LEU A 130 -0.54 -2.04 4.49
N GLY A 131 -0.16 -3.18 3.94
CA GLY A 131 1.17 -3.75 4.03
C GLY A 131 1.71 -4.03 2.65
N LEU A 132 2.94 -3.63 2.37
CA LEU A 132 3.69 -4.04 1.20
C LEU A 132 4.92 -4.77 1.70
N GLU A 133 5.16 -5.99 1.22
CA GLU A 133 6.42 -6.69 1.45
C GLU A 133 7.10 -6.92 0.11
N PHE A 134 8.40 -6.65 0.02
CA PHE A 134 9.20 -7.07 -1.11
C PHE A 134 10.55 -7.62 -0.67
N THR A 135 11.07 -8.53 -1.49
CA THR A 135 12.40 -9.12 -1.30
C THR A 135 13.34 -8.71 -2.43
N ASP A 136 14.57 -8.42 -2.07
CA ASP A 136 15.67 -8.19 -3.00
C ASP A 136 16.76 -9.23 -2.73
N THR A 137 17.29 -9.81 -3.80
CA THR A 137 18.42 -10.74 -3.73
C THR A 137 19.67 -9.98 -4.14
N LYS A 138 20.56 -9.73 -3.17
CA LYS A 138 21.79 -8.98 -3.43
C LYS A 138 22.63 -9.73 -4.47
N ALA A 139 22.90 -9.06 -5.59
CA ALA A 139 23.70 -9.62 -6.67
C ALA A 139 25.15 -9.96 -6.26
N SER A 140 25.65 -9.34 -5.18
CA SER A 140 27.03 -9.51 -4.70
C SER A 140 27.27 -10.83 -3.96
N ASP A 141 26.34 -11.26 -3.11
CA ASP A 141 26.52 -12.41 -2.20
C ASP A 141 25.34 -13.41 -2.22
N GLY A 142 24.29 -13.12 -2.99
CA GLY A 142 23.08 -13.94 -3.06
C GLY A 142 22.21 -13.88 -1.80
N SER A 143 22.50 -12.99 -0.85
CA SER A 143 21.68 -12.83 0.35
C SER A 143 20.34 -12.16 0.03
N VAL A 144 19.29 -12.62 0.70
CA VAL A 144 17.94 -12.06 0.54
C VAL A 144 17.69 -11.04 1.65
N VAL A 145 17.36 -9.81 1.27
CA VAL A 145 16.87 -8.78 2.18
C VAL A 145 15.37 -8.61 1.99
N THR A 146 14.67 -8.34 3.10
CA THR A 146 13.21 -8.17 3.09
C THR A 146 12.86 -6.78 3.61
N TYR A 147 12.02 -6.09 2.85
CA TYR A 147 11.48 -4.78 3.19
C TYR A 147 9.97 -4.87 3.34
N ARG A 148 9.47 -4.20 4.37
CA ARG A 148 8.06 -3.98 4.61
C ARG A 148 7.78 -2.49 4.64
N PHE A 149 6.76 -2.08 3.92
CA PHE A 149 6.17 -0.77 4.04
C PHE A 149 4.75 -0.92 4.61
N TYR A 150 4.45 -0.14 5.65
CA TYR A 150 3.24 -0.28 6.44
C TYR A 150 2.53 1.05 6.59
N ILE A 151 1.24 1.06 6.27
CA ILE A 151 0.33 2.16 6.57
C ILE A 151 -0.68 1.64 7.60
N PRO A 152 -0.66 2.13 8.85
CA PRO A 152 -1.57 1.66 9.91
C PRO A 152 -3.03 2.02 9.64
N ARG A 153 -3.27 3.15 8.97
CA ARG A 153 -4.60 3.63 8.62
C ARG A 153 -4.54 4.38 7.31
N GLY A 154 -5.35 4.00 6.35
CA GLY A 154 -5.55 4.69 5.09
C GLY A 154 -6.85 4.26 4.44
N GLN A 155 -7.15 4.83 3.28
CA GLN A 155 -8.31 4.43 2.48
C GLN A 155 -7.99 4.54 0.99
N VAL A 156 -8.76 3.85 0.15
CA VAL A 156 -8.73 4.05 -1.29
C VAL A 156 -9.29 5.44 -1.60
N THR A 157 -8.50 6.28 -2.26
CA THR A 157 -8.86 7.65 -2.60
C THR A 157 -9.08 7.86 -4.09
N ALA A 158 -8.51 6.98 -4.92
CA ALA A 158 -8.78 6.93 -6.34
C ALA A 158 -8.69 5.49 -6.86
N SER A 159 -9.55 5.18 -7.82
CA SER A 159 -9.58 3.91 -8.54
C SER A 159 -9.57 4.22 -10.04
N ASP A 160 -8.69 3.56 -10.80
CA ASP A 160 -8.57 3.74 -12.25
C ASP A 160 -9.71 3.00 -12.99
N ASP A 161 -10.03 3.39 -14.23
CA ASP A 161 -11.07 2.71 -15.02
C ASP A 161 -10.76 1.23 -15.28
N ILE A 162 -11.76 0.36 -15.10
CA ILE A 162 -11.65 -1.06 -15.47
C ILE A 162 -11.81 -1.20 -16.99
N LYS A 163 -10.70 -1.45 -17.69
CA LYS A 163 -10.72 -1.78 -19.12
C LYS A 163 -10.93 -3.28 -19.32
N LEU A 164 -11.94 -3.63 -20.11
CA LEU A 164 -12.20 -5.00 -20.58
C LEU A 164 -11.88 -5.08 -22.07
N ALA A 165 -10.78 -5.76 -22.42
CA ALA A 165 -10.32 -5.91 -23.80
C ALA A 165 -9.91 -7.34 -24.10
N ARG A 166 -10.11 -7.81 -25.34
CA ARG A 166 -9.74 -9.18 -25.74
C ARG A 166 -8.23 -9.45 -25.75
N LYS A 167 -7.41 -8.40 -25.83
CA LYS A 167 -5.95 -8.49 -26.03
C LYS A 167 -5.13 -8.09 -24.79
N ALA A 168 -5.78 -7.79 -23.67
CA ALA A 168 -5.10 -7.37 -22.45
C ALA A 168 -5.86 -7.89 -21.22
N ALA A 169 -5.11 -8.23 -20.17
CA ALA A 169 -5.71 -8.52 -18.87
C ALA A 169 -6.40 -7.26 -18.32
N SER A 170 -7.51 -7.45 -17.62
CA SER A 170 -8.13 -6.35 -16.88
C SER A 170 -7.35 -6.10 -15.60
N THR A 171 -7.26 -4.83 -15.21
CA THR A 171 -6.48 -4.39 -14.05
C THR A 171 -7.33 -3.52 -13.14
N LEU A 172 -7.14 -3.69 -11.83
CA LEU A 172 -7.74 -2.86 -10.80
C LEU A 172 -6.68 -1.89 -10.28
N GLY A 173 -6.60 -0.69 -10.87
CA GLY A 173 -5.66 0.35 -10.47
C GLY A 173 -6.16 1.09 -9.22
N ILE A 174 -5.36 1.11 -8.16
CA ILE A 174 -5.75 1.63 -6.84
C ILE A 174 -4.71 2.66 -6.39
N THR A 175 -5.21 3.80 -5.88
CA THR A 175 -4.44 4.75 -5.08
C THR A 175 -4.94 4.70 -3.65
N PHE A 176 -4.07 4.29 -2.74
CA PHE A 176 -4.35 4.21 -1.31
C PHE A 176 -3.60 5.31 -0.56
N THR A 177 -4.33 6.17 0.14
CA THR A 177 -3.75 7.31 0.87
C THR A 177 -3.78 7.05 2.37
N ALA A 178 -2.66 7.31 3.04
CA ALA A 178 -2.55 7.22 4.49
C ALA A 178 -3.38 8.32 5.16
N LEU A 179 -4.06 7.96 6.24
CA LEU A 179 -4.84 8.85 7.09
C LEU A 179 -4.18 8.96 8.46
N ALA A 180 -4.37 10.10 9.11
CA ALA A 180 -3.89 10.28 10.47
C ALA A 180 -4.43 9.19 11.41
N ALA A 181 -3.52 8.51 12.10
CA ALA A 181 -3.83 7.41 13.01
C ALA A 181 -4.14 7.87 14.45
N GLY A 182 -4.13 9.18 14.73
CA GLY A 182 -4.25 9.77 16.08
C GLY A 182 -2.89 10.00 16.75
N ASP A 183 -2.92 10.49 18.00
CA ASP A 183 -1.75 10.99 18.74
C ASP A 183 -0.52 10.06 18.68
N ASP A 184 0.62 10.64 18.27
CA ASP A 184 1.97 10.08 18.22
C ASP A 184 2.20 8.77 17.43
N LYS A 185 1.22 8.33 16.63
CA LYS A 185 1.42 7.17 15.74
C LYS A 185 2.05 7.59 14.41
N PRO A 186 3.04 6.83 13.89
CA PRO A 186 3.65 7.14 12.61
C PRO A 186 2.61 7.02 11.48
N LEU A 187 2.64 7.95 10.52
CA LEU A 187 1.75 7.94 9.36
C LEU A 187 1.99 6.73 8.44
N ALA A 188 3.24 6.28 8.36
CA ALA A 188 3.66 5.04 7.73
C ALA A 188 5.00 4.58 8.32
N SER A 189 5.38 3.32 8.12
CA SER A 189 6.64 2.77 8.62
C SER A 189 7.35 1.92 7.56
N PHE A 190 8.66 2.10 7.46
CA PHE A 190 9.55 1.19 6.74
C PHE A 190 10.20 0.27 7.76
N VAL A 191 10.03 -1.04 7.59
CA VAL A 191 10.67 -2.07 8.42
C VAL A 191 11.48 -2.96 7.51
N MET A 192 12.74 -3.17 7.88
CA MET A 192 13.72 -3.78 6.99
C MET A 192 14.57 -4.77 7.76
N LYS A 193 14.71 -5.98 7.19
CA LYS A 193 15.67 -6.99 7.64
C LYS A 193 16.86 -6.93 6.70
N ASP A 194 17.77 -5.99 6.98
CA ASP A 194 18.98 -5.77 6.22
C ASP A 194 20.12 -5.35 7.15
N GLY A 195 21.22 -6.12 7.12
CA GLY A 195 22.39 -5.88 7.96
C GLY A 195 23.10 -4.56 7.65
N ALA A 196 22.83 -3.93 6.51
CA ALA A 196 23.34 -2.60 6.20
C ALA A 196 22.86 -1.51 7.19
N TYR A 197 21.74 -1.75 7.88
CA TYR A 197 21.19 -0.83 8.89
C TYR A 197 21.56 -1.23 10.33
N ALA A 198 22.34 -2.29 10.54
CA ALA A 198 22.91 -2.56 11.85
C ALA A 198 23.82 -1.39 12.22
N ALA A 199 23.51 -0.70 13.33
CA ALA A 199 24.33 0.41 13.80
C ALA A 199 25.79 -0.05 13.91
N GLY A 200 26.70 0.68 13.26
CA GLY A 200 28.13 0.53 13.43
C GLY A 200 28.60 0.99 14.80
#